data_AF-A0A366DY64-F1
#
_entry.id   AF-A0A366DY64-F1
#
_cell.length_a   1.000
_cell.length_b   1.000
_cell.length_c   1.000
_cell.angle_alpha   90.00
_cell.angle_beta   90.00
_cell.angle_gamma   90.00
#
_symmetry.space_group_name_H-M   'P 1'
#
loop_
_entity.id
_entity.type
_entity.pdbx_description
1 polymer ?
#
loop_
_entity_poly.entity_id
_entity_poly.type
_entity_poly.pdbx_seq_one_letter_code
_entity_poly.pdbx_strand_id
1 'polypeptide(L)'
;MGHVVRKAAADRRHLPVLKGDARADRWREHRAAVRVELIEATLRAIDEYGPDLSIEEIIKTAGIPRPKLYRFFGDKDELFAAVTERVQELVVQRLTPHFALTGTVLGAVTAGLHAYVDLVDERPNLFRFIVGSQVASGRSPMVLLESGRPLSDAMAALVGAVLGGRGGDVRDIEYFVDAVLGAVGLAVLRWLNSPTIEKDELVGQLVTFVWGALSATAASRGVALAPDDVLTLPSQSVPPEA
;
A
#
# COMPACT_ATOMS: atom_id res chain seq x y z
N MET A 1 62.38 22.92 46.55
CA MET A 1 62.99 22.22 45.40
C MET A 1 61.88 21.47 44.68
N GLY A 2 61.56 21.81 43.42
CA GLY A 2 60.67 21.02 42.55
C GLY A 2 59.36 21.69 42.13
N HIS A 3 59.35 22.21 40.89
CA HIS A 3 58.27 22.81 40.11
C HIS A 3 56.95 22.01 40.01
N VAL A 4 55.82 22.66 39.65
CA VAL A 4 55.17 22.59 38.31
C VAL A 4 53.83 23.37 38.29
N VAL A 5 53.78 24.39 37.43
CA VAL A 5 52.71 24.89 36.53
C VAL A 5 51.23 24.47 36.76
N ARG A 6 50.31 25.44 36.75
CA ARG A 6 48.94 25.39 36.16
C ARG A 6 48.35 26.83 36.13
N LYS A 7 48.44 27.59 35.03
CA LYS A 7 47.65 27.61 33.77
C LYS A 7 46.17 28.01 33.97
N ALA A 8 45.84 29.17 33.39
CA ALA A 8 44.51 29.77 33.26
C ALA A 8 43.56 28.98 32.33
N ALA A 9 42.24 29.09 32.57
CA ALA A 9 41.15 28.96 31.60
C ALA A 9 39.85 29.46 32.28
N ALA A 10 39.30 30.63 31.94
CA ALA A 10 38.51 30.95 30.75
C ALA A 10 37.16 30.20 30.68
N ASP A 11 36.11 31.00 30.88
CA ASP A 11 34.69 30.81 30.57
C ASP A 11 34.43 29.86 29.38
N ARG A 12 33.63 28.81 29.62
CA ARG A 12 32.84 28.16 28.58
C ARG A 12 31.49 27.72 29.14
N ARG A 13 30.57 28.69 29.23
CA ARG A 13 29.14 28.43 29.04
C ARG A 13 28.96 27.60 27.77
N HIS A 14 28.58 26.33 27.93
CA HIS A 14 28.26 25.45 26.82
C HIS A 14 26.90 25.90 26.26
N LEU A 15 26.92 26.64 25.15
CA LEU A 15 25.73 26.92 24.35
C LEU A 15 25.19 25.60 23.75
N PRO A 16 23.86 25.44 23.64
CA PRO A 16 23.25 24.24 23.11
C PRO A 16 23.53 24.09 21.61
N VAL A 17 23.90 22.88 21.18
CA VAL A 17 24.01 22.51 19.76
C VAL A 17 22.60 22.29 19.22
N LEU A 18 22.02 23.29 18.56
CA LEU A 18 20.82 23.16 17.74
C LEU A 18 20.90 24.10 16.54
N LYS A 19 21.24 23.60 15.34
CA LYS A 19 21.05 24.35 14.07
C LYS A 19 21.17 23.55 12.77
N GLY A 20 21.71 22.32 12.79
CA GLY A 20 21.83 21.47 11.59
C GLY A 20 20.58 20.66 11.27
N ASP A 21 20.08 19.92 12.26
CA ASP A 21 19.04 18.90 12.06
C ASP A 21 17.70 19.51 11.65
N ALA A 22 17.25 20.55 12.33
CA ALA A 22 15.95 21.18 12.04
C ALA A 22 15.82 21.73 10.59
N ARG A 23 16.93 22.11 9.92
CA ARG A 23 16.89 22.54 8.51
C ARG A 23 16.85 21.35 7.56
N ALA A 24 17.62 20.30 7.87
CA ALA A 24 17.61 19.06 7.12
C ALA A 24 16.24 18.37 7.22
N ASP A 25 15.62 18.40 8.40
CA ASP A 25 14.31 17.82 8.69
C ASP A 25 13.21 18.55 7.90
N ARG A 26 13.13 19.89 8.01
CA ARG A 26 12.19 20.68 7.20
C ARG A 26 12.38 20.51 5.70
N TRP A 27 13.61 20.34 5.24
CA TRP A 27 13.89 20.07 3.83
C TRP A 27 13.42 18.68 3.39
N ARG A 28 13.57 17.66 4.25
CA ARG A 28 13.04 16.31 3.99
C ARG A 28 11.52 16.30 4.00
N GLU A 29 10.89 16.94 4.97
CA GLU A 29 9.44 17.11 5.07
C GLU A 29 8.88 17.84 3.84
N HIS A 30 9.47 18.98 3.47
CA HIS A 30 9.06 19.72 2.29
C HIS A 30 9.23 18.89 1.01
N ARG A 31 10.36 18.18 0.86
CA ARG A 31 10.59 17.31 -0.30
C ARG A 31 9.56 16.19 -0.36
N ALA A 32 9.23 15.55 0.77
CA ALA A 32 8.22 14.50 0.84
C ALA A 32 6.82 15.04 0.48
N ALA A 33 6.44 16.20 1.00
CA ALA A 33 5.17 16.85 0.69
C ALA A 33 5.02 17.15 -0.81
N VAL A 34 6.06 17.72 -1.44
CA VAL A 34 6.05 17.98 -2.89
C VAL A 34 6.01 16.67 -3.69
N ARG A 35 6.72 15.62 -3.23
CA ARG A 35 6.66 14.31 -3.89
C ARG A 35 5.24 13.74 -3.87
N VAL A 36 4.54 13.84 -2.75
CA VAL A 36 3.12 13.44 -2.62
C VAL A 36 2.23 14.26 -3.56
N GLU A 37 2.41 15.58 -3.62
CA GLU A 37 1.64 16.45 -4.51
C GLU A 37 1.80 16.06 -6.00
N LEU A 38 3.03 15.71 -6.42
CA LEU A 38 3.30 15.27 -7.78
C LEU A 38 2.69 13.90 -8.09
N ILE A 39 2.67 12.98 -7.12
CA ILE A 39 1.99 11.69 -7.27
C ILE A 39 0.48 11.93 -7.44
N GLU A 40 -0.13 12.74 -6.58
CA GLU A 40 -1.56 13.08 -6.66
C GLU A 40 -1.92 13.81 -7.97
N ALA A 41 -1.05 14.70 -8.46
CA ALA A 41 -1.21 15.32 -9.78
C ALA A 41 -1.13 14.30 -10.92
N THR A 42 -0.26 13.30 -10.79
CA THR A 42 -0.16 12.20 -11.76
C THR A 42 -1.41 11.32 -11.74
N LEU A 43 -1.97 11.03 -10.56
CA LEU A 43 -3.24 10.30 -10.44
C LEU A 43 -4.39 11.04 -11.15
N ARG A 44 -4.50 12.36 -10.94
CA ARG A 44 -5.49 13.19 -11.66
C ARG A 44 -5.27 13.17 -13.17
N ALA A 45 -4.01 13.22 -13.61
CA ALA A 45 -3.68 13.15 -15.02
C ALA A 45 -4.09 11.79 -15.63
N ILE A 46 -3.91 10.68 -14.91
CA ILE A 46 -4.34 9.36 -15.40
C ILE A 46 -5.87 9.29 -15.51
N ASP A 47 -6.60 9.86 -14.56
CA ASP A 47 -8.06 9.90 -14.65
C ASP A 47 -8.54 10.73 -15.86
N GLU A 48 -7.89 11.87 -16.14
CA GLU A 48 -8.24 12.80 -17.22
C GLU A 48 -7.82 12.32 -18.62
N TYR A 49 -6.55 11.89 -18.77
CA TYR A 49 -5.94 11.59 -20.07
C TYR A 49 -5.93 10.10 -20.40
N GLY A 50 -6.25 9.23 -19.44
CA GLY A 50 -6.29 7.79 -19.62
C GLY A 50 -4.95 7.08 -19.33
N PRO A 51 -4.90 5.75 -19.52
CA PRO A 51 -3.77 4.91 -19.11
C PRO A 51 -2.50 5.09 -19.95
N ASP A 52 -2.60 5.69 -21.14
CA ASP A 52 -1.47 5.88 -22.06
C ASP A 52 -0.87 7.29 -21.99
N LEU A 53 -1.15 8.04 -20.90
CA LEU A 53 -0.69 9.40 -20.74
C LEU A 53 0.83 9.58 -20.88
N SER A 54 1.19 10.73 -21.42
CA SER A 54 2.56 11.19 -21.59
C SER A 54 3.08 11.95 -20.36
N ILE A 55 4.40 12.07 -20.26
CA ILE A 55 5.04 12.97 -19.28
C ILE A 55 4.59 14.42 -19.49
N GLU A 56 4.24 14.82 -20.70
CA GLU A 56 3.80 16.18 -21.02
C GLU A 56 2.45 16.51 -20.40
N GLU A 57 1.52 15.55 -20.41
CA GLU A 57 0.22 15.68 -19.74
C GLU A 57 0.37 15.70 -18.21
N ILE A 58 1.30 14.90 -17.66
CA ILE A 58 1.60 14.91 -16.23
C ILE A 58 2.12 16.28 -15.78
N ILE A 59 3.13 16.83 -16.46
CA ILE A 59 3.71 18.12 -16.07
C ILE A 59 2.75 19.29 -16.29
N LYS A 60 1.88 19.20 -17.31
CA LYS A 60 0.79 20.14 -17.55
C LYS A 60 -0.22 20.11 -16.39
N THR A 61 -0.65 18.93 -15.97
CA THR A 61 -1.59 18.73 -14.86
C THR A 61 -0.99 19.17 -13.52
N ALA A 62 0.30 18.92 -13.30
CA ALA A 62 1.02 19.32 -12.10
C ALA A 62 1.42 20.82 -12.09
N GLY A 63 1.30 21.53 -13.21
CA GLY A 63 1.69 22.94 -13.31
C GLY A 63 3.19 23.18 -13.08
N ILE A 64 4.04 22.21 -13.42
CA ILE A 64 5.50 22.30 -13.20
C ILE A 64 6.29 22.09 -14.49
N PRO A 65 7.53 22.62 -14.58
CA PRO A 65 8.38 22.35 -15.73
C PRO A 65 9.01 20.94 -15.62
N ARG A 66 9.28 20.30 -16.77
CA ARG A 66 9.88 18.94 -16.85
C ARG A 66 11.14 18.75 -15.97
N PRO A 67 12.11 19.69 -15.91
CA PRO A 67 13.28 19.54 -15.02
C PRO A 67 12.93 19.50 -13.54
N LYS A 68 11.80 20.10 -13.11
CA LYS A 68 11.35 20.04 -11.72
C LYS A 68 10.84 18.64 -11.37
N LEU A 69 10.11 17.97 -12.27
CA LEU A 69 9.64 16.60 -12.07
C LEU A 69 10.83 15.65 -11.83
N TYR A 70 11.83 15.70 -12.71
CA TYR A 70 13.01 14.83 -12.63
C TYR A 70 13.96 15.14 -11.46
N ARG A 71 13.72 16.23 -10.73
CA ARG A 71 14.43 16.50 -9.47
C ARG A 71 13.87 15.68 -8.29
N PHE A 72 12.62 15.22 -8.39
CA PHE A 72 11.96 14.41 -7.37
C PHE A 72 11.90 12.92 -7.74
N PHE A 73 11.97 12.60 -9.03
CA PHE A 73 12.00 11.23 -9.55
C PHE A 73 13.14 11.13 -10.56
N GLY A 74 14.08 10.20 -10.36
CA GLY A 74 15.24 10.03 -11.23
C GLY A 74 14.85 9.74 -12.67
N ASP A 75 13.75 9.01 -12.87
CA ASP A 75 13.21 8.70 -14.18
C ASP A 75 11.67 8.49 -14.15
N LYS A 76 11.13 8.07 -15.28
CA LYS A 76 9.70 7.76 -15.45
C LYS A 76 9.29 6.54 -14.61
N ASP A 77 10.17 5.55 -14.46
CA ASP A 77 9.87 4.32 -13.75
C ASP A 77 9.79 4.55 -12.24
N GLU A 78 10.65 5.39 -11.67
CA GLU A 78 10.56 5.80 -10.25
C GLU A 78 9.25 6.53 -9.94
N LEU A 79 8.81 7.44 -10.83
CA LEU A 79 7.51 8.09 -10.70
C LEU A 79 6.37 7.06 -10.73
N PHE A 80 6.42 6.11 -11.68
CA PHE A 80 5.35 5.15 -11.88
C PHE A 80 5.29 4.09 -10.77
N ALA A 81 6.44 3.73 -10.19
CA ALA A 81 6.51 2.91 -8.98
C ALA A 81 5.84 3.63 -7.80
N ALA A 82 6.15 4.92 -7.59
CA ALA A 82 5.53 5.72 -6.53
C ALA A 82 4.02 5.89 -6.72
N VAL A 83 3.56 6.03 -7.97
CA VAL A 83 2.13 6.04 -8.30
C VAL A 83 1.49 4.69 -7.99
N THR A 84 2.16 3.58 -8.31
CA THR A 84 1.66 2.22 -8.03
C THR A 84 1.52 1.99 -6.52
N GLU A 85 2.53 2.37 -5.74
CA GLU A 85 2.52 2.33 -4.27
C GLU A 85 1.34 3.14 -3.72
N ARG A 86 1.14 4.36 -4.22
CA ARG A 86 0.01 5.20 -3.81
C ARG A 86 -1.35 4.58 -4.13
N VAL A 87 -1.51 3.93 -5.28
CA VAL A 87 -2.78 3.25 -5.59
C VAL A 87 -3.00 2.05 -4.68
N GLN A 88 -1.97 1.33 -4.29
CA GLN A 88 -2.09 0.26 -3.30
C GLN A 88 -2.49 0.79 -1.93
N GLU A 89 -1.94 1.92 -1.49
CA GLU A 89 -2.41 2.59 -0.29
C GLU A 89 -3.89 2.97 -0.38
N LEU A 90 -4.37 3.45 -1.54
CA LEU A 90 -5.79 3.73 -1.76
C LEU A 90 -6.64 2.46 -1.62
N VAL A 91 -6.17 1.33 -2.14
CA VAL A 91 -6.82 0.03 -1.96
C VAL A 91 -6.86 -0.33 -0.46
N VAL A 92 -5.73 -0.29 0.25
CA VAL A 92 -5.69 -0.56 1.71
C VAL A 92 -6.67 0.35 2.46
N GLN A 93 -6.67 1.65 2.17
CA GLN A 93 -7.57 2.64 2.78
C GLN A 93 -9.04 2.34 2.50
N ARG A 94 -9.37 1.87 1.29
CA ARG A 94 -10.72 1.47 0.90
C ARG A 94 -11.18 0.20 1.60
N LEU A 95 -10.27 -0.76 1.80
CA LEU A 95 -10.60 -2.09 2.35
C LEU A 95 -10.59 -2.13 3.88
N THR A 96 -9.70 -1.39 4.53
CA THR A 96 -9.50 -1.43 6.00
C THR A 96 -10.79 -1.30 6.81
N PRO A 97 -11.73 -0.38 6.49
CA PRO A 97 -12.97 -0.26 7.25
C PRO A 97 -13.80 -1.54 7.25
N HIS A 98 -13.76 -2.34 6.19
CA HIS A 98 -14.57 -3.56 6.07
C HIS A 98 -14.05 -4.72 6.93
N PHE A 99 -12.78 -4.67 7.35
CA PHE A 99 -12.17 -5.66 8.24
C PHE A 99 -12.22 -5.27 9.71
N ALA A 100 -12.46 -3.99 10.01
CA ALA A 100 -12.57 -3.47 11.38
C ALA A 100 -14.00 -3.56 11.94
N LEU A 101 -14.99 -3.87 11.10
CA LEU A 101 -16.40 -3.95 11.50
C LEU A 101 -16.69 -5.30 12.17
N THR A 102 -17.43 -5.25 13.29
CA THR A 102 -18.00 -6.43 13.94
C THR A 102 -18.96 -7.11 12.97
N GLY A 103 -18.55 -8.24 12.42
CA GLY A 103 -19.30 -9.00 11.43
C GLY A 103 -18.75 -10.42 11.32
N THR A 104 -19.22 -11.16 10.32
CA THR A 104 -18.74 -12.51 10.05
C THR A 104 -17.50 -12.48 9.15
N VAL A 105 -16.66 -13.52 9.20
CA VAL A 105 -15.47 -13.63 8.32
C VAL A 105 -15.89 -13.56 6.84
N LEU A 106 -16.93 -14.29 6.44
CA LEU A 106 -17.42 -14.24 5.05
C LEU A 106 -18.00 -12.86 4.70
N GLY A 107 -18.66 -12.20 5.65
CA GLY A 107 -19.17 -10.84 5.47
C GLY A 107 -18.04 -9.83 5.21
N ALA A 108 -16.92 -9.94 5.93
CA ALA A 108 -15.76 -9.08 5.73
C ALA A 108 -15.09 -9.33 4.36
N VAL A 109 -14.95 -10.59 3.94
CA VAL A 109 -14.46 -10.96 2.60
C VAL A 109 -15.37 -10.37 1.51
N THR A 110 -16.68 -10.52 1.65
CA THR A 110 -17.68 -10.02 0.71
C THR A 110 -17.63 -8.50 0.59
N ALA A 111 -17.63 -7.80 1.72
CA ALA A 111 -17.58 -6.34 1.76
C ALA A 111 -16.26 -5.79 1.21
N GLY A 112 -15.12 -6.44 1.52
CA GLY A 112 -13.83 -6.06 0.96
C GLY A 112 -13.77 -6.24 -0.56
N LEU A 113 -14.28 -7.35 -1.09
CA LEU A 113 -14.31 -7.57 -2.54
C LEU A 113 -15.23 -6.58 -3.27
N HIS A 114 -16.41 -6.27 -2.72
CA HIS A 114 -17.24 -5.18 -3.24
C HIS A 114 -16.47 -3.85 -3.27
N ALA A 115 -15.86 -3.47 -2.16
CA ALA A 115 -15.14 -2.21 -2.05
C ALA A 115 -13.94 -2.11 -3.00
N TYR A 116 -13.24 -3.23 -3.25
CA TYR A 116 -12.17 -3.28 -4.25
C TYR A 116 -12.71 -3.11 -5.67
N VAL A 117 -13.74 -3.88 -6.05
CA VAL A 117 -14.31 -3.83 -7.40
C VAL A 117 -14.97 -2.48 -7.67
N ASP A 118 -15.64 -1.88 -6.69
CA ASP A 118 -16.18 -0.52 -6.78
C ASP A 118 -15.09 0.51 -7.05
N LEU A 119 -13.96 0.44 -6.34
CA LEU A 119 -12.83 1.35 -6.59
C LEU A 119 -12.29 1.21 -8.03
N VAL A 120 -12.27 -0.01 -8.57
CA VAL A 120 -11.85 -0.27 -9.95
C VAL A 120 -12.84 0.30 -10.96
N ASP A 121 -14.13 0.12 -10.71
CA ASP A 121 -15.23 0.65 -11.52
C ASP A 121 -15.28 2.20 -11.49
N GLU A 122 -15.01 2.80 -10.34
CA GLU A 122 -14.92 4.25 -10.14
C GLU A 122 -13.71 4.87 -10.86
N ARG A 123 -12.56 4.17 -10.91
CA ARG A 123 -11.29 4.69 -11.45
C ARG A 123 -10.61 3.72 -12.43
N PRO A 124 -11.26 3.37 -13.55
CA PRO A 124 -10.80 2.32 -14.45
C PRO A 124 -9.45 2.65 -15.11
N ASN A 125 -9.19 3.93 -15.38
CA ASN A 125 -7.93 4.37 -16.00
C ASN A 125 -6.72 4.15 -15.10
N LEU A 126 -6.86 4.28 -13.77
CA LEU A 126 -5.78 3.99 -12.83
C LEU A 126 -5.35 2.52 -12.91
N PHE A 127 -6.31 1.60 -12.89
CA PHE A 127 -6.01 0.17 -12.89
C PHE A 127 -5.46 -0.30 -14.24
N ARG A 128 -6.00 0.24 -15.35
CA ARG A 128 -5.41 0.04 -16.68
C ARG A 128 -3.98 0.58 -16.77
N PHE A 129 -3.71 1.76 -16.19
CA PHE A 129 -2.38 2.35 -16.15
C PHE A 129 -1.39 1.47 -15.39
N ILE A 130 -1.78 0.96 -14.21
CA ILE A 130 -0.92 0.09 -13.40
C ILE A 130 -0.52 -1.15 -14.20
N VAL A 131 -1.47 -1.79 -14.87
CA VAL A 131 -1.17 -2.99 -15.67
C VAL A 131 -0.38 -2.65 -16.94
N GLY A 132 -0.78 -1.62 -17.67
CA GLY A 132 -0.11 -1.17 -18.89
C GLY A 132 1.33 -0.75 -18.62
N SER A 133 1.57 0.03 -17.57
CA SER A 133 2.91 0.45 -17.14
C SER A 133 3.78 -0.72 -16.68
N GLN A 134 3.19 -1.79 -16.14
CA GLN A 134 3.92 -2.99 -15.77
C GLN A 134 4.39 -3.81 -16.99
N VAL A 135 3.54 -3.92 -18.02
CA VAL A 135 3.87 -4.65 -19.26
C VAL A 135 4.82 -3.85 -20.15
N ALA A 136 4.56 -2.55 -20.32
CA ALA A 136 5.33 -1.69 -21.23
C ALA A 136 6.76 -1.39 -20.74
N SER A 137 6.98 -1.33 -19.42
CA SER A 137 8.32 -1.09 -18.86
C SER A 137 9.21 -2.36 -18.81
N GLY A 138 8.71 -3.54 -19.25
CA GLY A 138 9.49 -4.79 -19.17
C GLY A 138 9.99 -5.09 -17.75
N ARG A 139 9.22 -4.68 -16.72
CA ARG A 139 9.66 -4.70 -15.32
C ARG A 139 10.09 -6.10 -14.94
N SER A 140 11.21 -6.18 -14.23
CA SER A 140 11.60 -7.41 -13.53
C SER A 140 10.47 -7.84 -12.60
N PRO A 141 10.12 -9.14 -12.54
CA PRO A 141 9.22 -9.70 -11.54
C PRO A 141 9.52 -9.23 -10.11
N MET A 142 10.78 -8.90 -9.81
CA MET A 142 11.19 -8.35 -8.51
C MET A 142 10.60 -6.97 -8.20
N VAL A 143 10.56 -6.05 -9.16
CA VAL A 143 10.01 -4.70 -8.96
C VAL A 143 8.49 -4.75 -8.76
N LEU A 144 7.84 -5.73 -9.39
CA LEU A 144 6.42 -6.03 -9.22
C LEU A 144 6.12 -6.52 -7.81
N LEU A 145 6.92 -7.46 -7.30
CA LEU A 145 6.83 -7.94 -5.93
C LEU A 145 7.10 -6.81 -4.93
N GLU A 146 8.16 -6.03 -5.13
CA GLU A 146 8.51 -4.92 -4.23
C GLU A 146 7.46 -3.82 -4.20
N SER A 147 6.88 -3.47 -5.35
CA SER A 147 5.83 -2.46 -5.41
C SER A 147 4.56 -2.93 -4.72
N GLY A 148 4.24 -4.24 -4.73
CA GLY A 148 3.08 -4.89 -4.11
C GLY A 148 3.15 -5.11 -2.59
N ARG A 149 4.36 -4.96 -2.01
CA ARG A 149 4.63 -5.30 -0.61
C ARG A 149 3.73 -4.59 0.39
N PRO A 150 3.45 -3.27 0.31
CA PRO A 150 2.66 -2.62 1.34
C PRO A 150 1.25 -3.20 1.48
N LEU A 151 0.57 -3.48 0.36
CA LEU A 151 -0.74 -4.12 0.38
C LEU A 151 -0.65 -5.58 0.86
N SER A 152 0.34 -6.33 0.37
CA SER A 152 0.56 -7.72 0.79
C SER A 152 0.84 -7.81 2.30
N ASP A 153 1.78 -7.02 2.81
CA ASP A 153 2.17 -6.98 4.22
C ASP A 153 0.97 -6.60 5.11
N ALA A 154 0.17 -5.61 4.71
CA ALA A 154 -1.03 -5.22 5.44
C ALA A 154 -2.07 -6.36 5.49
N MET A 155 -2.30 -7.04 4.37
CA MET A 155 -3.24 -8.17 4.29
C MET A 155 -2.71 -9.41 5.02
N ALA A 156 -1.40 -9.67 4.97
CA ALA A 156 -0.72 -10.74 5.70
C ALA A 156 -0.79 -10.51 7.21
N ALA A 157 -0.58 -9.27 7.68
CA ALA A 157 -0.76 -8.91 9.08
C ALA A 157 -2.21 -9.15 9.54
N LEU A 158 -3.19 -8.79 8.71
CA LEU A 158 -4.60 -9.01 9.00
C LEU A 158 -4.96 -10.50 9.09
N VAL A 159 -4.63 -11.28 8.05
CA VAL A 159 -4.91 -12.73 8.01
C VAL A 159 -4.16 -13.45 9.13
N GLY A 160 -2.90 -13.08 9.37
CA GLY A 160 -2.07 -13.59 10.46
C GLY A 160 -2.69 -13.31 11.82
N ALA A 161 -3.23 -12.11 12.06
CA ALA A 161 -3.93 -11.79 13.31
C ALA A 161 -5.19 -12.65 13.52
N VAL A 162 -5.96 -12.89 12.46
CA VAL A 162 -7.19 -13.71 12.49
C VAL A 162 -6.89 -15.17 12.78
N LEU A 163 -5.88 -15.75 12.10
CA LEU A 163 -5.48 -17.15 12.28
C LEU A 163 -4.72 -17.37 13.59
N GLY A 164 -3.76 -16.50 13.90
CA GLY A 164 -2.94 -16.57 15.11
C GLY A 164 -3.79 -16.38 16.38
N GLY A 165 -4.78 -15.49 16.35
CA GLY A 165 -5.75 -15.34 17.44
C GLY A 165 -6.59 -16.60 17.71
N ARG A 166 -6.63 -17.55 16.77
CA ARG A 166 -7.30 -18.86 16.87
C ARG A 166 -6.32 -20.02 17.07
N GLY A 167 -5.05 -19.74 17.35
CA GLY A 167 -4.01 -20.75 17.56
C GLY A 167 -3.44 -21.37 16.27
N GLY A 168 -3.70 -20.76 15.11
CA GLY A 168 -3.19 -21.24 13.83
C GLY A 168 -1.72 -20.92 13.57
N ASP A 169 -1.09 -21.71 12.70
CA ASP A 169 0.25 -21.43 12.19
C ASP A 169 0.21 -20.26 11.19
N VAL A 170 0.98 -19.20 11.46
CA VAL A 170 1.02 -17.97 10.64
C VAL A 170 2.32 -17.83 9.83
N ARG A 171 3.22 -18.83 9.88
CA ARG A 171 4.49 -18.78 9.13
C ARG A 171 4.24 -18.70 7.63
N ASP A 172 5.03 -17.86 6.95
CA ASP A 172 5.03 -17.74 5.49
C ASP A 172 3.62 -17.47 4.91
N ILE A 173 2.76 -16.75 5.64
CA ILE A 173 1.37 -16.45 5.24
C ILE A 173 1.31 -15.49 4.05
N GLU A 174 2.36 -14.71 3.83
CA GLU A 174 2.52 -13.79 2.70
C GLU A 174 2.37 -14.51 1.35
N TYR A 175 2.84 -15.75 1.19
CA TYR A 175 2.66 -16.50 -0.06
C TYR A 175 1.20 -16.79 -0.37
N PHE A 176 0.39 -17.07 0.66
CA PHE A 176 -1.05 -17.23 0.49
C PHE A 176 -1.71 -15.90 0.11
N VAL A 177 -1.35 -14.82 0.79
CA VAL A 177 -1.88 -13.49 0.52
C VAL A 177 -1.54 -13.01 -0.89
N ASP A 178 -0.28 -13.14 -1.30
CA ASP A 178 0.19 -12.80 -2.64
C ASP A 178 -0.56 -13.60 -3.72
N ALA A 179 -0.77 -14.90 -3.49
CA ALA A 179 -1.53 -15.75 -4.42
C ALA A 179 -2.99 -15.29 -4.57
N VAL A 180 -3.65 -14.95 -3.46
CA VAL A 180 -5.03 -14.43 -3.46
C VAL A 180 -5.09 -13.07 -4.16
N LEU A 181 -4.21 -12.13 -3.80
CA LEU A 181 -4.15 -10.80 -4.42
C LEU A 181 -3.89 -10.89 -5.93
N GLY A 182 -2.97 -11.75 -6.35
CA GLY A 182 -2.68 -11.99 -7.76
C GLY A 182 -3.87 -12.57 -8.53
N ALA A 183 -4.55 -13.58 -7.96
CA ALA A 183 -5.72 -14.18 -8.59
C ALA A 183 -6.91 -13.20 -8.69
N VAL A 184 -7.20 -12.46 -7.61
CA VAL A 184 -8.26 -11.44 -7.58
C VAL A 184 -7.94 -10.32 -8.57
N GLY A 185 -6.71 -9.80 -8.55
CA GLY A 185 -6.27 -8.74 -9.46
C GLY A 185 -6.39 -9.15 -10.93
N LEU A 186 -6.00 -10.38 -11.28
CA LEU A 186 -6.12 -10.88 -12.66
C LEU A 186 -7.58 -11.04 -13.11
N ALA A 187 -8.45 -11.55 -12.24
CA ALA A 187 -9.87 -11.71 -12.55
C ALA A 187 -10.57 -10.35 -12.75
N VAL A 188 -10.30 -9.38 -11.87
CA VAL A 188 -10.84 -8.02 -11.99
C VAL A 188 -10.27 -7.31 -13.22
N LEU A 189 -9.00 -7.51 -13.55
CA LEU A 189 -8.40 -6.99 -14.78
C LEU A 189 -9.08 -7.54 -16.03
N ARG A 190 -9.40 -8.84 -16.06
CA ARG A 190 -10.14 -9.46 -17.16
C ARG A 190 -11.50 -8.80 -17.33
N TRP A 191 -12.23 -8.64 -16.23
CA TRP A 191 -13.54 -7.98 -16.23
C TRP A 191 -13.44 -6.52 -16.70
N LEU A 192 -12.45 -5.76 -16.23
CA LEU A 192 -12.25 -4.36 -16.58
C LEU A 192 -11.99 -4.11 -18.07
N ASN A 193 -11.34 -5.07 -18.75
CA ASN A 193 -10.98 -4.95 -20.17
C ASN A 193 -11.99 -5.63 -21.10
N SER A 194 -12.61 -6.71 -20.66
CA SER A 194 -13.56 -7.51 -21.44
C SER A 194 -14.67 -8.04 -20.54
N PRO A 195 -15.60 -7.19 -20.07
CA PRO A 195 -16.65 -7.62 -19.16
C PRO A 195 -17.61 -8.55 -19.88
N THR A 196 -17.72 -9.79 -19.40
CA THR A 196 -18.70 -10.78 -19.88
C THR A 196 -19.78 -11.09 -18.85
N ILE A 197 -19.63 -10.57 -17.64
CA ILE A 197 -20.54 -10.72 -16.50
C ILE A 197 -20.69 -9.37 -15.81
N GLU A 198 -21.81 -9.18 -15.12
CA GLU A 198 -22.07 -7.98 -14.33
C GLU A 198 -21.17 -7.91 -13.08
N LYS A 199 -21.04 -6.70 -12.52
CA LYS A 199 -20.19 -6.45 -11.36
C LYS A 199 -20.49 -7.37 -10.18
N ASP A 200 -21.77 -7.51 -9.81
CA ASP A 200 -22.18 -8.34 -8.67
C ASP A 200 -21.91 -9.83 -8.91
N GLU A 201 -22.01 -10.28 -10.16
CA GLU A 201 -21.67 -11.66 -10.54
C GLU A 201 -20.16 -11.91 -10.42
N LEU A 202 -19.32 -10.95 -10.84
CA LEU A 202 -17.87 -11.03 -10.61
C LEU A 202 -17.56 -11.13 -9.11
N VAL A 203 -18.17 -10.28 -8.28
CA VAL A 203 -17.96 -10.30 -6.84
C VAL A 203 -18.36 -11.66 -6.25
N GLY A 204 -19.49 -12.25 -6.67
CA GLY A 204 -19.89 -13.59 -6.24
C GLY A 204 -18.87 -14.69 -6.56
N GLN A 205 -18.27 -14.65 -7.77
CA GLN A 205 -17.20 -15.56 -8.17
C GLN A 205 -15.95 -15.40 -7.30
N LEU A 206 -15.55 -14.14 -7.05
CA LEU A 206 -14.39 -13.82 -6.23
C LEU A 206 -14.59 -14.20 -4.76
N VAL A 207 -15.79 -13.97 -4.20
CA VAL A 207 -16.13 -14.37 -2.82
C VAL A 207 -15.99 -15.87 -2.66
N THR A 208 -16.54 -16.64 -3.61
CA THR A 208 -16.44 -18.10 -3.60
C THR A 208 -14.98 -18.57 -3.63
N PHE A 209 -14.17 -17.99 -4.52
CA PHE A 209 -12.75 -18.31 -4.64
C PHE A 209 -11.96 -17.95 -3.37
N VAL A 210 -12.07 -16.71 -2.89
CA VAL A 210 -11.33 -16.21 -1.72
C VAL A 210 -11.72 -16.97 -0.45
N TRP A 211 -13.02 -17.22 -0.24
CA TRP A 211 -13.49 -18.02 0.88
C TRP A 211 -12.97 -19.47 0.82
N GLY A 212 -13.04 -20.10 -0.35
CA GLY A 212 -12.51 -21.44 -0.55
C GLY A 212 -11.01 -21.53 -0.25
N ALA A 213 -10.22 -20.58 -0.76
CA ALA A 213 -8.79 -20.50 -0.49
C ALA A 213 -8.50 -20.23 1.00
N LEU A 214 -9.17 -19.25 1.61
CA LEU A 214 -8.97 -18.89 3.02
C LEU A 214 -9.32 -20.04 3.96
N SER A 215 -10.48 -20.67 3.77
CA SER A 215 -10.96 -21.76 4.61
C SER A 215 -10.03 -22.98 4.52
N ALA A 216 -9.57 -23.36 3.32
CA ALA A 216 -8.61 -24.45 3.12
C ALA A 216 -7.23 -24.14 3.72
N THR A 217 -6.73 -22.91 3.55
CA THR A 217 -5.46 -22.47 4.16
C THR A 217 -5.54 -22.40 5.68
N ALA A 218 -6.66 -21.95 6.24
CA ALA A 218 -6.87 -21.97 7.68
C ALA A 218 -6.85 -23.41 8.22
N ALA A 219 -7.57 -24.33 7.55
CA ALA A 219 -7.64 -25.72 7.95
C ALA A 219 -6.27 -26.41 7.91
N SER A 220 -5.46 -26.16 6.86
CA SER A 220 -4.10 -26.70 6.78
C SER A 220 -3.15 -26.14 7.84
N ARG A 221 -3.51 -24.99 8.44
CA ARG A 221 -2.79 -24.31 9.52
C ARG A 221 -3.40 -24.55 10.91
N GLY A 222 -4.33 -25.51 11.03
CA GLY A 222 -4.90 -25.94 12.31
C GLY A 222 -6.10 -25.13 12.79
N VAL A 223 -6.69 -24.28 11.94
CA VAL A 223 -7.85 -23.44 12.28
C VAL A 223 -9.05 -23.84 11.42
N ALA A 224 -10.15 -24.24 12.04
CA ALA A 224 -11.43 -24.36 11.34
C ALA A 224 -12.11 -22.97 11.32
N LEU A 225 -12.31 -22.40 10.13
CA LEU A 225 -13.09 -21.18 9.93
C LEU A 225 -14.48 -21.52 9.40
N ALA A 226 -15.52 -21.07 10.08
CA ALA A 226 -16.88 -21.09 9.58
C ALA A 226 -17.24 -19.73 8.94
N PRO A 227 -18.13 -19.69 7.93
CA PRO A 227 -18.54 -18.43 7.29
C PRO A 227 -19.07 -17.38 8.27
N ASP A 228 -19.79 -17.87 9.29
CA ASP A 228 -20.48 -17.06 10.31
C ASP A 228 -19.61 -16.75 11.53
N ASP A 229 -18.34 -17.19 11.55
CA ASP A 229 -17.43 -16.86 12.65
C ASP A 229 -17.29 -15.36 12.79
N VAL A 230 -17.39 -14.86 14.02
CA VAL A 230 -17.22 -13.44 14.30
C VAL A 230 -15.77 -13.04 14.08
N LEU A 231 -15.56 -11.99 13.28
CA LEU A 231 -14.25 -11.41 13.07
C LEU A 231 -13.88 -10.57 14.30
N THR A 232 -13.12 -11.16 15.21
CA THR A 232 -12.49 -10.44 16.33
C THR A 232 -11.04 -10.16 15.96
N LEU A 233 -10.72 -8.90 15.68
CA LEU A 233 -9.33 -8.47 15.64
C LEU A 233 -8.79 -8.46 17.08
N PRO A 234 -7.55 -8.93 17.33
CA PRO A 234 -6.94 -8.75 18.63
C PRO A 234 -6.93 -7.25 18.93
N SER A 235 -7.61 -6.87 20.02
CA SER A 235 -7.60 -5.50 20.52
C SER A 235 -6.15 -5.06 20.62
N GLN A 236 -5.76 -4.00 19.89
CA GLN A 236 -4.45 -3.40 20.08
C GLN A 236 -4.33 -3.06 21.55
N SER A 237 -3.48 -3.78 22.27
CA SER A 237 -3.19 -3.51 23.66
C SER A 237 -2.42 -2.19 23.69
N VAL A 238 -3.15 -1.09 23.87
CA VAL A 238 -2.55 0.19 24.26
C VAL A 238 -1.89 -0.07 25.61
N PRO A 239 -0.55 0.00 25.73
CA PRO A 239 0.09 -0.14 27.03
C PRO A 239 -0.40 1.01 27.93
N PRO A 240 -0.68 0.75 29.22
CA PRO A 240 -1.05 1.83 30.12
C PRO A 240 0.10 2.83 30.18
N GLU A 241 -0.21 4.11 29.97
CA GLU A 241 0.72 5.21 30.28
C GLU A 241 1.19 5.04 31.72
N ALA A 242 2.51 4.96 31.89
CA ALA A 242 3.20 4.92 33.18
C ALA A 242 3.72 6.31 33.53
#